data_AF-A0A937BBJ4-F1
#
_entry.id   AF-A0A937BBJ4-F1
#
_cell.length_a   1.000
_cell.length_b   1.000
_cell.length_c   1.000
_cell.angle_alpha   90.00
_cell.angle_beta   90.00
_cell.angle_gamma   90.00
#
_symmetry.space_group_name_H-M   'P 1'
#
loop_
_entity.id
_entity.type
_entity.pdbx_description
1 polymer ?
#
loop_
_entity_poly.entity_id
_entity_poly.type
_entity_poly.pdbx_seq_one_letter_code
_entity_poly.pdbx_strand_id
1 'polypeptide(L)'
;MKLGHFGYKFTSQNKDHSMFAGIYTNLDNTVKGDEKTIVGAIALDRDGQVVNPKIILATKPDDVFVYPGKPGYVAVAEYFKKEKKVTLTLHKFDF
;
A
#
# COMPACT_ATOMS: atom_id res chain seq x y z
N MET A 1 -14.78 4.21 5.34
CA MET A 1 -14.23 5.59 5.41
C MET A 1 -13.91 6.04 3.98
N LYS A 2 -14.37 7.19 3.47
CA LYS A 2 -14.02 7.60 2.09
C LYS A 2 -12.50 7.89 2.05
N LEU A 3 -11.73 6.93 1.54
CA LEU A 3 -10.30 7.05 1.20
C LEU A 3 -10.16 8.14 0.14
N GLY A 4 -10.06 9.41 0.54
CA GLY A 4 -9.89 10.54 -0.38
C GLY A 4 -8.50 11.17 -0.34
N HIS A 5 -7.65 10.74 0.59
CA HIS A 5 -6.40 11.43 0.90
C HIS A 5 -5.26 10.45 1.17
N PHE A 6 -4.04 10.95 0.97
CA PHE A 6 -2.81 10.32 1.43
C PHE A 6 -2.94 9.95 2.91
N GLY A 7 -2.79 8.66 3.20
CA GLY A 7 -2.84 8.12 4.56
C GLY A 7 -1.58 7.32 4.84
N TYR A 8 -0.65 7.92 5.57
CA TYR A 8 0.50 7.18 6.12
C TYR A 8 0.03 5.99 6.95
N LYS A 9 0.74 4.86 6.84
CA LYS A 9 0.43 3.63 7.58
C LYS A 9 1.55 3.27 8.55
N PHE A 10 2.75 3.07 8.04
CA PHE A 10 3.92 2.74 8.84
C PHE A 10 5.20 2.92 8.02
N THR A 11 6.33 2.92 8.71
CA THR A 11 7.66 2.84 8.11
C THR A 11 8.18 1.42 8.28
N SER A 12 8.61 0.80 7.18
CA SER A 12 9.29 -0.49 7.18
C SER A 12 10.79 -0.28 7.02
N GLN A 13 11.59 -1.02 7.79
CA GLN A 13 13.05 -0.91 7.74
C GLN A 13 13.71 -2.28 7.98
N ASN A 14 14.85 -2.52 7.34
CA ASN A 14 15.72 -3.65 7.67
C ASN A 14 16.62 -3.34 8.88
N LYS A 15 17.23 -4.39 9.46
CA LYS A 15 17.99 -4.29 10.73
C LYS A 15 19.25 -3.42 10.62
N ASP A 16 19.88 -3.44 9.45
CA ASP A 16 21.09 -2.67 9.11
C ASP A 16 20.76 -1.26 8.60
N HIS A 17 19.47 -0.89 8.56
CA HIS A 17 18.97 0.43 8.16
C HIS A 17 19.31 0.86 6.72
N SER A 18 19.88 -0.04 5.91
CA SER A 18 20.23 0.21 4.50
C SER A 18 19.00 0.35 3.60
N MET A 19 17.84 -0.15 4.03
CA MET A 19 16.56 0.01 3.33
C MET A 19 15.49 0.56 4.26
N PHE A 20 14.81 1.62 3.82
CA PHE A 20 13.61 2.14 4.46
C PHE A 20 12.50 2.34 3.42
N ALA A 21 11.26 2.14 3.85
CA ALA A 21 10.08 2.39 3.03
C ALA A 21 8.95 3.00 3.87
N GLY A 22 8.51 4.20 3.52
CA GLY A 22 7.30 4.81 4.05
C GLY A 22 6.07 4.27 3.31
N ILE A 23 5.24 3.49 3.99
CA ILE A 23 4.05 2.86 3.41
C ILE A 23 2.83 3.77 3.62
N TYR A 24 2.04 3.94 2.57
CA TYR A 24 0.85 4.79 2.58
C TYR A 24 -0.29 4.19 1.75
N THR A 25 -1.51 4.66 2.00
CA THR A 25 -2.65 4.49 1.09
C THR A 25 -2.97 5.79 0.39
N ASN A 26 -3.41 5.73 -0.86
CA ASN A 26 -3.92 6.90 -1.58
C ASN A 26 -4.99 6.47 -2.60
N LEU A 27 -5.61 7.43 -3.28
CA LEU A 27 -6.33 7.18 -4.52
C LEU A 27 -5.41 7.43 -5.71
N ASP A 28 -5.43 6.50 -6.65
CA ASP A 28 -5.04 6.76 -8.02
C ASP A 28 -6.24 7.37 -8.76
N ASN A 29 -6.09 8.62 -9.19
CA ASN A 29 -7.07 9.40 -9.93
C ASN A 29 -6.57 9.78 -11.33
N THR A 30 -5.60 9.04 -11.87
CA THR A 30 -5.05 9.28 -13.21
C THR A 30 -6.11 9.18 -14.31
N VAL A 31 -7.12 8.32 -14.12
CA VAL A 31 -8.28 8.19 -15.00
C VAL A 31 -9.53 8.69 -14.26
N LYS A 32 -10.10 9.79 -14.76
CA LYS A 32 -11.30 10.39 -14.17
C LYS A 32 -12.49 9.43 -14.24
N GLY A 33 -13.11 9.13 -13.08
CA GLY A 33 -14.24 8.20 -12.98
C GLY A 33 -13.87 6.72 -12.85
N ASP A 34 -12.58 6.38 -12.84
CA ASP A 34 -12.06 5.05 -12.49
C ASP A 34 -11.02 5.17 -11.37
N GLU A 35 -11.36 5.93 -10.31
CA GLU A 35 -10.47 6.10 -9.18
C GLU A 35 -10.25 4.76 -8.45
N LYS A 36 -8.99 4.39 -8.23
CA LYS A 36 -8.60 3.13 -7.57
C LYS A 36 -7.86 3.39 -6.28
N THR A 37 -8.12 2.58 -5.26
CA THR A 37 -7.31 2.63 -4.05
C THR A 37 -5.95 2.02 -4.34
N ILE A 38 -4.89 2.70 -3.88
CA ILE A 38 -3.52 2.21 -3.96
C ILE A 38 -2.90 2.06 -2.57
N VAL A 39 -2.02 1.06 -2.44
CA VAL A 39 -1.04 0.97 -1.37
C VAL A 39 0.32 1.28 -1.99
N GLY A 40 0.92 2.39 -1.60
CA GLY A 40 2.21 2.84 -2.13
C GLY A 40 3.32 2.77 -1.09
N ALA A 41 4.55 2.78 -1.58
CA ALA A 41 5.74 3.02 -0.77
C ALA A 41 6.51 4.23 -1.31
N ILE A 42 7.16 4.97 -0.43
CA ILE A 42 8.25 5.89 -0.76
C ILE A 42 9.50 5.28 -0.15
N ALA A 43 10.48 4.92 -0.97
CA ALA A 43 11.66 4.15 -0.53
C ALA A 43 12.91 4.57 -1.31
N LEU A 44 14.07 4.05 -0.90
CA LEU A 44 15.27 4.06 -1.73
C LEU A 44 15.50 2.67 -2.34
N ASP A 45 15.89 2.63 -3.60
CA ASP A 45 16.41 1.42 -4.24
C ASP A 45 17.86 1.12 -3.82
N ARG A 46 18.43 0.06 -4.38
CA ARG A 46 19.81 -0.36 -4.10
C ARG A 46 20.88 0.63 -4.55
N ASP A 47 20.55 1.50 -5.50
CA ASP A 47 21.43 2.54 -6.03
C ASP A 47 21.23 3.89 -5.30
N GLY A 48 20.40 3.90 -4.25
CA GLY A 48 20.10 5.07 -3.44
C GLY A 48 19.14 6.07 -4.10
N GLN A 49 18.44 5.67 -5.18
CA GLN A 49 17.44 6.51 -5.85
C GLN A 49 16.09 6.39 -5.17
N VAL A 50 15.34 7.50 -5.13
CA VAL A 50 13.97 7.49 -4.62
C VAL A 50 13.06 6.74 -5.58
N VAL A 51 12.39 5.72 -5.07
CA VAL A 51 11.40 4.93 -5.81
C VAL A 51 10.03 4.98 -5.14
N ASN A 52 8.99 4.84 -5.97
CA ASN A 52 7.59 4.94 -5.53
C ASN A 52 6.74 3.76 -6.04
N PRO A 53 7.03 2.50 -5.65
CA PRO A 53 6.26 1.36 -6.11
C PRO A 53 4.85 1.38 -5.51
N LYS A 54 3.88 0.87 -6.27
CA LYS A 54 2.45 0.92 -5.93
C LYS A 54 1.78 -0.41 -6.20
N ILE A 55 0.89 -0.81 -5.31
CA ILE A 55 -0.08 -1.88 -5.51
C ILE A 55 -1.42 -1.22 -5.80
N ILE A 56 -1.96 -1.44 -6.99
CA ILE A 56 -3.28 -0.96 -7.37
C ILE A 56 -4.30 -2.05 -7.01
N LEU A 57 -5.28 -1.71 -6.18
CA LEU A 57 -6.34 -2.64 -5.85
C LEU A 57 -7.34 -2.70 -7.01
N ALA A 58 -7.51 -3.88 -7.59
CA ALA A 58 -8.46 -4.11 -8.69
C ALA A 58 -9.92 -4.15 -8.19
N THR A 59 -10.13 -4.35 -6.89
CA THR A 59 -11.46 -4.40 -6.28
C THR A 59 -11.87 -3.03 -5.73
N LYS A 60 -13.13 -2.91 -5.31
CA LYS A 60 -13.69 -1.69 -4.70
C LYS A 60 -14.13 -1.99 -3.26
N PRO A 61 -13.20 -2.15 -2.31
CA PRO A 61 -13.53 -2.47 -0.92
C PRO A 61 -14.11 -1.24 -0.19
N ASP A 62 -14.90 -1.48 0.86
CA ASP A 62 -15.46 -0.42 1.71
C ASP A 62 -14.40 0.19 2.63
N ASP A 63 -13.45 -0.63 3.09
CA ASP A 63 -12.32 -0.23 3.91
C ASP A 63 -11.06 -1.05 3.57
N VAL A 64 -9.89 -0.44 3.74
CA VAL A 64 -8.59 -1.04 3.51
C VAL A 64 -7.69 -0.89 4.73
N PHE A 65 -7.13 -2.00 5.19
CA PHE A 65 -6.14 -2.03 6.26
C PHE A 65 -4.81 -2.53 5.68
N VAL A 66 -3.72 -1.90 6.10
CA VAL A 66 -2.38 -2.24 5.64
C VAL A 66 -1.53 -2.56 6.85
N TYR A 67 -0.92 -3.74 6.86
CA TYR A 67 -0.13 -4.26 7.97
C TYR A 67 1.32 -4.49 7.54
N PRO A 68 2.29 -4.26 8.44
CA PRO A 68 3.69 -4.55 8.17
C PRO A 68 3.92 -6.05 8.05
N GLY A 69 4.65 -6.46 7.01
CA GLY A 69 5.25 -7.79 6.89
C GLY A 69 6.74 -7.78 7.24
N LYS A 70 7.49 -8.77 6.74
CA LYS A 70 8.96 -8.68 6.69
C LYS A 70 9.36 -7.46 5.83
N PRO A 71 10.56 -6.88 6.02
CA PRO A 71 11.00 -5.75 5.21
C PRO A 71 10.76 -5.98 3.72
N GLY A 72 10.00 -5.06 3.12
CA GLY A 72 9.58 -5.11 1.72
C GLY A 72 8.32 -5.91 1.40
N TYR A 73 7.66 -6.46 2.41
CA TYR A 73 6.36 -7.09 2.28
C TYR A 73 5.31 -6.30 3.05
N VAL A 74 4.11 -6.22 2.48
CA VAL A 74 2.94 -5.61 3.12
C VAL A 74 1.75 -6.55 2.99
N ALA A 75 1.00 -6.70 4.07
CA ALA A 75 -0.28 -7.40 4.03
C ALA A 75 -1.40 -6.38 3.84
N VAL A 76 -2.28 -6.61 2.89
CA VAL A 76 -3.43 -5.75 2.57
C VAL A 76 -4.70 -6.51 2.87
N ALA A 77 -5.52 -5.96 3.77
CA ALA A 77 -6.84 -6.48 4.07
C ALA A 77 -7.90 -5.60 3.43
N GLU A 78 -8.70 -6.20 2.55
CA GLU A 78 -9.84 -5.58 1.88
C GLU A 78 -11.13 -6.03 2.57
N TYR A 79 -11.87 -5.09 3.16
CA TYR A 79 -13.16 -5.37 3.80
C TYR A 79 -14.32 -4.97 2.88
N PHE A 80 -15.25 -5.90 2.69
CA PHE A 80 -16.46 -5.74 1.89
C PHE A 80 -17.68 -5.89 2.81
N LYS A 81 -18.30 -4.76 3.15
CA LYS A 81 -19.35 -4.66 4.17
C LYS A 81 -20.62 -5.40 3.76
N LYS A 82 -21.00 -5.31 2.48
CA LYS A 82 -22.20 -5.96 1.95
C LYS A 82 -22.07 -7.48 1.98
N GLU A 83 -20.93 -7.99 1.56
CA GLU A 83 -20.59 -9.41 1.50
C GLU A 83 -20.18 -9.99 2.86
N LYS A 84 -19.97 -9.13 3.87
CA LYS A 84 -19.43 -9.50 5.19
C LYS A 84 -18.13 -10.29 5.07
N LYS A 85 -17.26 -9.87 4.15
CA LYS A 85 -16.04 -10.59 3.77
C LYS A 85 -14.80 -9.74 4.02
N VAL A 86 -13.74 -10.38 4.49
CA VAL A 86 -12.38 -9.83 4.46
C VAL A 86 -11.54 -10.71 3.54
N THR A 87 -10.81 -10.10 2.61
CA THR A 87 -9.74 -10.74 1.85
C THR A 87 -8.41 -10.22 2.37
N LEU A 88 -7.46 -11.12 2.65
CA LEU A 88 -6.11 -10.75 3.06
C LEU A 88 -5.11 -11.26 2.01
N THR A 89 -4.30 -10.36 1.48
CA THR A 89 -3.24 -10.69 0.51
C THR A 89 -1.89 -10.18 1.02
N LEU A 90 -0.83 -10.93 0.73
CA LEU A 90 0.54 -10.51 1.00
C LEU A 90 1.17 -10.05 -0.31
N HIS A 91 1.67 -8.83 -0.33
CA HIS A 91 2.36 -8.25 -1.47
C HIS A 91 3.82 -8.00 -1.13
N LYS A 92 4.69 -8.19 -2.13
CA LYS A 92 6.07 -7.75 -2.08
C LYS A 92 6.18 -6.46 -2.89
N PHE A 93 6.85 -5.47 -2.34
CA PHE A 93 7.33 -4.33 -3.10
C PHE A 93 8.70 -4.67 -3.67
N ASP A 94 8.89 -4.38 -4.95
CA ASP A 94 10.22 -4.38 -5.55
C ASP A 94 10.80 -2.98 -5.41
N PHE A 95 11.94 -2.90 -4.74
CA PHE A 95 12.77 -1.72 -4.57
C PHE A 95 14.12 -1.99 -5.22
#